data_AF-A0A352UE84-F1
#
_entry.id   AF-A0A352UE84-F1
#
_cell.length_a   1.000
_cell.length_b   1.000
_cell.length_c   1.000
_cell.angle_alpha   90.00
_cell.angle_beta   90.00
_cell.angle_gamma   90.00
#
_symmetry.space_group_name_H-M   'P 1'
#
loop_
_entity.id
_entity.type
_entity.pdbx_description
1 polymer ?
#
loop_
_entity_poly.entity_id
_entity_poly.type
_entity_poly.pdbx_seq_one_letter_code
_entity_poly.pdbx_strand_id
1 'polypeptide(L)'
;LTVIYTNQIHNAPKASLIGGYPDSYSARTNNWVGMDLGPSVEFAMLAESCRAYGEKVEAPSEVLPALKRALERVRNGQAAVLDVRIEKP
;
A
#
# COMPACT_ATOMS: atom_id res chain seq x y z
N LEU A 1 10.68 7.30 9.67
CA LEU A 1 10.34 6.89 8.30
C LEU A 1 9.35 5.74 8.41
N THR A 2 8.19 5.86 7.77
CA THR A 2 7.21 4.78 7.66
C THR A 2 7.14 4.34 6.19
N VAL A 3 7.13 3.04 5.95
CA VAL A 3 6.98 2.47 4.60
C VAL A 3 5.69 1.67 4.58
N ILE A 4 4.82 1.97 3.62
CA ILE A 4 3.57 1.27 3.38
C ILE A 4 3.75 0.41 2.13
N TYR A 5 3.51 -0.89 2.26
CA TYR A 5 3.51 -1.82 1.14
C TYR A 5 2.09 -1.96 0.60
N THR A 6 1.76 -1.17 -0.43
CA THR A 6 0.39 -1.05 -0.95
C THR A 6 0.15 -2.06 -2.07
N ASN A 7 -0.55 -3.15 -1.74
CA ASN A 7 -1.07 -4.16 -2.68
C ASN A 7 -2.55 -3.95 -3.06
N GLN A 8 -3.20 -2.89 -2.54
CA GLN A 8 -4.58 -2.50 -2.83
C GLN A 8 -5.65 -3.56 -2.52
N ILE A 9 -5.36 -4.49 -1.60
CA ILE A 9 -6.31 -5.54 -1.23
C ILE A 9 -6.04 -6.03 0.19
N HIS A 10 -7.10 -6.35 0.93
CA HIS A 10 -6.98 -7.19 2.10
C HIS A 10 -6.71 -8.65 1.67
N ASN A 11 -5.45 -8.95 1.33
CA ASN A 11 -5.09 -10.26 0.80
C ASN A 11 -5.24 -11.39 1.83
N ALA A 12 -4.92 -11.13 3.11
CA ALA A 12 -5.04 -12.13 4.16
C ALA A 12 -6.45 -12.72 4.28
N PRO A 13 -7.54 -11.93 4.42
CA PRO A 13 -8.89 -12.49 4.45
C PRO A 13 -9.32 -13.10 3.10
N LYS A 14 -8.87 -12.59 1.95
CA LYS A 14 -9.12 -13.24 0.64
C LYS A 14 -8.53 -14.65 0.60
N ALA A 15 -7.27 -14.81 1.00
CA ALA A 15 -6.60 -16.10 1.07
C ALA A 15 -7.31 -17.05 2.05
N SER A 16 -7.70 -16.57 3.23
CA SER A 16 -8.46 -17.37 4.20
C SER A 16 -9.83 -17.81 3.66
N LEU A 17 -10.55 -16.94 2.94
CA LEU A 17 -11.85 -17.27 2.34
C LEU A 17 -11.69 -18.35 1.25
N ILE A 18 -10.68 -18.22 0.39
CA ILE A 18 -10.38 -19.22 -0.64
C ILE A 18 -10.04 -20.58 -0.01
N GLY A 19 -9.21 -20.58 1.04
CA GLY A 19 -8.80 -21.81 1.72
C GLY A 19 -9.94 -22.52 2.46
N GLY A 20 -10.84 -21.77 3.10
CA GLY A 20 -11.95 -22.33 3.87
C GLY A 20 -13.20 -22.64 3.02
N TYR A 21 -13.46 -21.84 1.99
CA TYR A 21 -14.67 -21.89 1.18
C TYR A 21 -14.34 -21.66 -0.31
N PRO A 22 -13.72 -22.64 -0.98
CA PRO A 22 -13.27 -22.50 -2.37
C PRO A 22 -14.43 -22.20 -3.34
N ASP A 23 -15.63 -22.70 -3.04
CA ASP A 23 -16.85 -22.44 -3.82
C ASP A 23 -17.68 -21.27 -3.27
N SER A 24 -17.11 -20.34 -2.49
CA SER A 24 -17.84 -19.18 -1.97
C SER A 24 -18.45 -18.32 -3.10
N TYR A 25 -19.47 -17.52 -2.78
CA TYR A 25 -20.03 -16.55 -3.73
C TYR A 25 -18.94 -15.65 -4.32
N SER A 26 -18.03 -15.16 -3.47
CA SER A 26 -16.91 -14.31 -3.88
C SER A 26 -15.99 -15.02 -4.87
N ALA A 27 -15.67 -16.29 -4.63
CA ALA A 27 -14.83 -17.08 -5.54
C ALA A 27 -15.53 -17.31 -6.89
N ARG A 28 -16.80 -17.70 -6.89
CA ARG A 28 -17.56 -17.98 -8.13
C ARG A 28 -17.80 -16.74 -8.98
N THR A 29 -17.94 -15.58 -8.36
CA THR A 29 -18.28 -14.33 -9.06
C THR A 29 -17.08 -13.40 -9.25
N ASN A 30 -15.92 -13.78 -8.74
CA ASN A 30 -14.74 -12.92 -8.63
C ASN A 30 -15.04 -11.55 -7.99
N ASN A 31 -15.97 -11.53 -7.03
CA ASN A 31 -16.39 -10.31 -6.33
C ASN A 31 -15.97 -10.37 -4.86
N TRP A 32 -14.90 -9.66 -4.52
CA TRP A 32 -14.26 -9.70 -3.20
C TRP A 32 -14.71 -8.52 -2.32
N VAL A 33 -16.01 -8.49 -2.00
CA VAL A 33 -16.64 -7.43 -1.19
C VAL A 33 -15.92 -7.24 0.14
N GLY A 34 -15.54 -5.99 0.45
CA GLY A 34 -14.83 -5.65 1.68
C GLY A 34 -13.37 -6.09 1.72
N MET A 35 -12.85 -6.68 0.64
CA MET A 35 -11.44 -7.06 0.53
C MET A 35 -10.72 -6.26 -0.56
N ASP A 36 -11.38 -5.96 -1.69
CA ASP A 36 -10.83 -5.04 -2.66
C ASP A 36 -10.82 -3.62 -2.09
N LEU A 37 -9.65 -2.96 -2.15
CA LEU A 37 -9.46 -1.60 -1.67
C LEU A 37 -9.40 -0.60 -2.83
N GLY A 38 -9.98 -0.94 -3.98
CA GLY A 38 -10.11 -0.02 -5.11
C GLY A 38 -11.30 0.95 -4.95
N PRO A 39 -11.11 2.27 -5.15
CA PRO A 39 -9.84 2.96 -5.36
C PRO A 39 -9.01 3.04 -4.06
N SER A 40 -7.70 2.84 -4.19
CA SER A 40 -6.78 2.83 -3.04
C SER A 40 -6.67 4.21 -2.42
N VAL A 41 -6.41 4.26 -1.11
CA VAL A 41 -6.00 5.49 -0.43
C VAL A 41 -4.67 5.96 -1.04
N GLU A 42 -4.59 7.26 -1.34
CA GLU A 42 -3.34 7.92 -1.73
C GLU A 42 -2.56 8.32 -0.46
N PHE A 43 -1.77 7.38 0.08
CA PHE A 43 -1.14 7.56 1.40
C PHE A 43 -0.08 8.65 1.42
N ALA A 44 0.63 8.87 0.29
CA ALA A 44 1.58 9.97 0.17
C ALA A 44 0.88 11.34 0.34
N MET A 45 -0.25 11.55 -0.36
CA MET A 45 -1.05 12.78 -0.23
C MET A 45 -1.62 12.95 1.20
N LEU A 46 -2.07 11.85 1.83
CA LEU A 46 -2.52 11.89 3.21
C LEU A 46 -1.39 12.35 4.16
N ALA A 47 -0.17 11.84 3.98
CA ALA A 47 0.98 12.25 4.77
C ALA A 47 1.30 13.75 4.59
N GLU A 48 1.25 14.24 3.35
CA GLU A 48 1.46 15.66 3.04
C GLU A 48 0.42 16.56 3.72
N SER A 49 -0.83 16.13 3.83
CA SER A 49 -1.88 16.87 4.56
C SER A 49 -1.54 17.08 6.05
N CYS A 50 -0.71 16.19 6.62
CA CYS A 50 -0.19 16.28 7.98
C CYS A 50 1.17 17.01 8.08
N ARG A 51 1.61 17.71 7.02
CA ARG A 51 2.94 18.36 6.91
C ARG A 51 4.13 17.39 6.94
N ALA A 52 3.89 16.09 6.77
CA ALA A 52 4.94 15.11 6.57
C ALA A 52 5.39 15.10 5.09
N TYR A 53 6.55 14.53 4.84
CA TYR A 53 6.97 14.15 3.50
C TYR A 53 6.20 12.90 3.06
N GLY A 54 5.47 12.99 1.94
CA GLY A 54 4.86 11.83 1.28
C GLY A 54 5.55 11.58 -0.05
N GLU A 55 5.82 10.32 -0.37
CA GLU A 55 6.30 9.96 -1.72
C GLU A 55 5.72 8.60 -2.11
N LYS A 56 5.12 8.53 -3.29
CA LYS A 56 4.63 7.29 -3.90
C LYS A 56 5.72 6.70 -4.78
N VAL A 57 6.00 5.40 -4.60
CA VAL A 57 7.04 4.67 -5.33
C VAL A 57 6.38 3.56 -6.14
N GLU A 58 6.37 3.71 -7.47
CA GLU A 58 5.74 2.75 -8.37
C GLU A 58 6.74 1.91 -9.17
N ALA A 59 7.97 2.40 -9.36
CA ALA A 59 9.03 1.69 -10.05
C ALA A 59 10.01 1.05 -9.05
N PRO A 60 10.39 -0.24 -9.20
CA PRO A 60 11.38 -0.87 -8.34
C PRO A 60 12.74 -0.14 -8.32
N SER A 61 13.13 0.48 -9.43
CA SER A 61 14.37 1.27 -9.53
C SER A 61 14.34 2.53 -8.64
N GLU A 62 13.16 3.04 -8.30
CA GLU A 62 12.99 4.23 -7.47
C GLU A 62 13.03 3.94 -5.97
N VAL A 63 12.99 2.67 -5.54
CA VAL A 63 12.97 2.29 -4.12
C VAL A 63 14.20 2.84 -3.38
N LEU A 64 15.41 2.59 -3.89
CA LEU A 64 16.63 3.05 -3.23
C LEU A 64 16.75 4.59 -3.25
N PRO A 65 16.53 5.29 -4.38
CA PRO A 65 16.45 6.75 -4.40
C PRO A 65 15.43 7.34 -3.42
N ALA A 66 14.20 6.81 -3.38
CA ALA A 66 13.14 7.28 -2.49
C ALA A 66 13.49 7.09 -1.00
N LEU A 67 14.07 5.94 -0.65
CA LEU A 67 14.57 5.69 0.70
C LEU A 67 15.62 6.72 1.13
N LYS A 68 16.55 7.08 0.24
CA LYS A 68 17.57 8.11 0.52
C LYS A 68 16.93 9.47 0.78
N ARG A 69 16.02 9.92 -0.10
CA ARG A 69 15.27 11.18 0.05
C ARG A 69 14.48 11.21 1.37
N ALA A 70 13.72 10.16 1.66
CA ALA A 70 12.87 10.09 2.85
C ALA A 70 13.68 10.02 4.15
N LEU A 71 14.82 9.31 4.16
CA LEU A 71 15.73 9.30 5.31
C LEU A 71 16.36 10.67 5.56
N GLU A 72 16.69 11.43 4.52
CA GLU A 72 17.18 12.80 4.65
C GLU A 72 16.11 13.71 5.31
N ARG A 73 14.85 13.62 4.87
CA ARG A 73 13.73 14.36 5.49
C ARG A 73 13.61 14.06 7.00
N VAL A 74 13.71 12.78 7.37
CA VAL A 74 13.64 12.34 8.77
C VAL A 74 14.82 12.87 9.58
N ARG A 75 16.04 12.83 9.03
CA ARG A 75 17.23 13.41 9.69
C ARG A 75 17.09 14.91 9.91
N ASN A 76 16.37 15.61 9.04
CA ASN A 76 16.06 17.02 9.16
C ASN A 76 14.82 17.32 10.02
N GLY A 77 14.29 16.32 10.76
CA GLY A 77 13.19 16.49 11.71
C GLY A 77 11.79 16.45 11.09
N GLN A 78 11.65 16.14 9.79
CA GLN A 78 10.34 15.99 9.15
C GLN A 78 9.93 14.52 9.08
N ALA A 79 8.73 14.20 9.58
CA ALA A 79 8.16 12.86 9.40
C ALA A 79 8.05 12.52 7.90
N ALA A 80 8.23 11.24 7.54
CA ALA A 80 8.22 10.80 6.15
C ALA A 80 7.48 9.47 5.99
N VAL A 81 6.67 9.39 4.93
CA VAL A 81 5.91 8.20 4.51
C VAL A 81 6.28 7.87 3.06
N LEU A 82 6.71 6.64 2.81
CA LEU A 82 6.80 6.07 1.47
C LEU A 82 5.63 5.13 1.22
N ASP A 83 4.83 5.43 0.21
CA ASP A 83 3.77 4.56 -0.31
C ASP A 83 4.33 3.73 -1.47
N VAL A 84 4.76 2.50 -1.18
CA VAL A 84 5.40 1.62 -2.15
C VAL A 84 4.35 0.72 -2.77
N ARG A 85 4.12 0.90 -4.06
CA ARG A 85 3.26 0.02 -4.84
C ARG A 85 3.91 -1.35 -4.98
N ILE A 86 3.21 -2.38 -4.53
CA ILE A 86 3.58 -3.77 -4.75
C ILE A 86 2.50 -4.45 -5.60
N GLU A 87 2.85 -5.61 -6.15
CA GLU A 87 1.92 -6.40 -6.97
C GLU A 87 0.62 -6.71 -6.22
N LYS A 88 -0.51 -6.59 -6.91
CA LYS A 88 -1.82 -7.04 -6.42
C LYS A 88 -1.98 -8.53 -6.76
N PRO A 89 -2.07 -9.43 -5.77
CA PRO A 89 -2.18 -10.88 -5.97
C PRO A 89 -3.58 -11.36 -6.39
#